data_AF-A0A6C0J2P8-F1
#
_entry.id   AF-A0A6C0J2P8-F1
#
_cell.length_a   1.000
_cell.length_b   1.000
_cell.length_c   1.000
_cell.angle_alpha   90.00
_cell.angle_beta   90.00
_cell.angle_gamma   90.00
#
_symmetry.space_group_name_H-M   'P 1'
#
loop_
_entity.id
_entity.type
_entity.pdbx_description
1 polymer ?
#
loop_
_entity_poly.entity_id
_entity_poly.type
_entity_poly.pdbx_seq_one_letter_code
_entity_poly.pdbx_strand_id
1 'polypeptide(L)'
;MNNIDVYIIKHFNNNFEKLDKAKNFDNFVNDIKNYMKEDNIDINNDDVISRLKTIKKYRKTLKELKKIPYIKQRTIEWLEARKNRLTASDLSDAIKDGAASLALAKKKANVIIDNTDYNAIKPLKWGTMFEAMAERCYSKKYCNININEFGLICDKYNKHFAASPDGISDIGIMIEIKCPYSRKIIDGFIPPKYQTQMQGQLAVCELDECHYIECEFKTYNTELEFIENITENSDDIFGIIAEYNISEEGKKTEYEYLYSDDSDVYQFVYDSIKTKMASRSNENAKLIYWKLITMNIQQVNFNKKEWENTLPKINEFWNKVEDCRGLPIENKTPKKITFIEDD
;
A
#
# COMPACT_ATOMS: atom_id res chain seq x y z
N MET A 1 6.59 6.43 -10.85
CA MET A 1 7.18 5.81 -12.04
C MET A 1 7.82 6.91 -12.86
N ASN A 2 8.98 6.64 -13.47
CA ASN A 2 9.60 7.64 -14.35
C ASN A 2 8.84 7.72 -15.69
N ASN A 3 9.13 8.74 -16.51
CA ASN A 3 8.46 8.90 -17.80
C ASN A 3 8.64 7.64 -18.68
N ILE A 4 9.80 6.99 -18.66
CA ILE A 4 10.09 5.79 -19.45
C ILE A 4 9.11 4.65 -19.15
N ASP A 5 8.80 4.43 -17.86
CA ASP A 5 7.89 3.38 -17.42
C ASP A 5 6.51 3.52 -18.07
N VAL A 6 5.98 4.74 -18.16
CA VAL A 6 4.68 5.01 -18.77
C VAL A 6 4.69 4.55 -20.23
N TYR A 7 5.73 4.89 -20.99
CA TYR A 7 5.82 4.48 -22.40
C TYR A 7 6.11 3.00 -22.57
N ILE A 8 6.86 2.37 -21.66
CA ILE A 8 7.02 0.91 -21.63
C ILE A 8 5.65 0.25 -21.40
N ILE A 9 4.87 0.72 -20.44
CA ILE A 9 3.53 0.20 -20.14
C ILE A 9 2.61 0.37 -21.35
N LYS A 10 2.58 1.57 -21.98
CA LYS A 10 1.83 1.84 -23.21
C LYS A 10 2.23 0.90 -24.34
N HIS A 11 3.53 0.74 -24.61
CA HIS A 11 4.05 -0.12 -25.68
C HIS A 11 3.62 -1.58 -25.51
N PHE A 12 3.67 -2.10 -24.28
CA PHE A 12 3.26 -3.48 -24.00
C PHE A 12 1.75 -3.63 -23.75
N ASN A 13 0.99 -2.54 -23.64
CA ASN A 13 -0.44 -2.52 -23.32
C ASN A 13 -0.78 -3.43 -22.13
N ASN A 14 -0.05 -3.28 -21.03
CA ASN A 14 -0.12 -4.14 -19.83
C ASN A 14 0.13 -5.65 -20.06
N ASN A 15 0.59 -6.07 -21.25
CA ASN A 15 0.99 -7.44 -21.55
C ASN A 15 2.50 -7.55 -21.82
N PHE A 16 3.23 -7.91 -20.78
CA PHE A 16 4.70 -7.94 -20.78
C PHE A 16 5.30 -9.32 -21.08
N GLU A 17 4.53 -10.29 -21.59
CA GLU A 17 5.09 -11.61 -21.94
C GLU A 17 6.25 -11.52 -22.95
N LYS A 18 6.12 -10.61 -23.92
CA LYS A 18 7.17 -10.36 -24.91
C LYS A 18 8.45 -9.86 -24.25
N LEU A 19 8.32 -8.94 -23.28
CA LEU A 19 9.45 -8.43 -22.50
C LEU A 19 10.13 -9.55 -21.70
N ASP A 20 9.34 -10.41 -21.06
CA ASP A 20 9.86 -11.52 -20.25
C ASP A 20 10.71 -12.50 -21.08
N LYS A 21 10.31 -12.76 -22.32
CA LYS A 21 10.96 -13.71 -23.24
C LYS A 21 12.10 -13.07 -24.06
N ALA A 22 12.21 -11.75 -24.08
CA ALA A 22 13.12 -11.02 -24.97
C ALA A 22 14.60 -11.28 -24.65
N LYS A 23 15.41 -11.55 -25.67
CA LYS A 23 16.89 -11.65 -25.54
C LYS A 23 17.61 -10.35 -25.89
N ASN A 24 16.97 -9.50 -26.70
CA ASN A 24 17.42 -8.18 -27.12
C ASN A 24 16.25 -7.20 -27.01
N PHE A 25 16.54 -5.90 -26.89
CA PHE A 25 15.57 -4.83 -26.65
C PHE A 25 15.48 -3.81 -27.81
N ASP A 26 16.36 -3.87 -28.82
CA ASP A 26 16.45 -2.85 -29.88
C ASP A 26 15.12 -2.52 -30.56
N ASN A 27 14.31 -3.54 -30.88
CA ASN A 27 13.01 -3.34 -31.50
C ASN A 27 12.05 -2.57 -30.58
N PHE A 28 12.03 -2.91 -29.28
CA PHE A 28 11.17 -2.21 -28.32
C PHE A 28 11.62 -0.76 -28.12
N VAL A 29 12.93 -0.52 -28.11
CA VAL A 29 13.49 0.84 -27.93
C VAL A 29 13.03 1.77 -29.02
N ASN A 30 13.08 1.33 -30.29
CA ASN A 30 12.64 2.15 -31.42
C ASN A 30 11.16 2.52 -31.28
N ASP A 31 10.30 1.55 -30.97
CA ASP A 31 8.86 1.76 -30.83
C ASP A 31 8.54 2.69 -29.64
N ILE A 32 9.15 2.44 -28.48
CA ILE A 32 8.98 3.26 -27.26
C ILE A 32 9.42 4.70 -27.52
N LYS A 33 10.55 4.91 -28.20
CA LYS A 33 11.04 6.26 -28.51
C LYS A 33 10.16 7.00 -29.48
N ASN A 34 9.51 6.31 -30.43
CA ASN A 34 8.57 6.97 -31.33
C ASN A 34 7.39 7.54 -30.56
N TYR A 35 6.81 6.79 -29.60
CA TYR A 35 5.78 7.33 -28.71
C TYR A 35 6.28 8.50 -27.86
N MET A 36 7.51 8.43 -27.33
CA MET A 36 8.08 9.53 -26.53
C MET A 36 8.31 10.79 -27.35
N LYS A 37 8.73 10.65 -28.62
CA LYS A 37 8.91 11.77 -29.55
C LYS A 37 7.61 12.45 -29.91
N GLU A 38 6.52 11.70 -30.06
CA GLU A 38 5.17 12.27 -30.29
C GLU A 38 4.77 13.22 -29.14
N ASP A 39 5.23 12.94 -27.92
CA ASP A 39 5.01 13.75 -26.73
C ASP A 39 6.15 14.77 -26.44
N ASN A 40 7.05 15.02 -27.42
CA ASN A 40 8.21 15.91 -27.30
C ASN A 40 9.21 15.56 -26.18
N ILE A 41 9.33 14.27 -25.83
CA ILE A 41 10.30 13.78 -24.85
C ILE A 41 11.49 13.15 -25.59
N ASP A 42 12.67 13.74 -25.43
CA ASP A 42 13.92 13.16 -25.93
C ASP A 42 14.64 12.36 -24.83
N ILE A 43 15.05 11.15 -25.16
CA ILE A 43 15.75 10.26 -24.24
C ILE A 43 16.75 9.37 -24.98
N ASN A 44 17.85 9.04 -24.29
CA ASN A 44 18.85 8.13 -24.84
C ASN A 44 18.30 6.70 -24.93
N ASN A 45 18.69 5.98 -25.99
CA ASN A 45 18.43 4.56 -26.15
C ASN A 45 18.94 3.75 -24.95
N ASP A 46 20.12 4.11 -24.43
CA ASP A 46 20.74 3.38 -23.32
C ASP A 46 19.90 3.42 -22.05
N ASP A 47 19.21 4.54 -21.79
CA ASP A 47 18.33 4.69 -20.62
C ASP A 47 17.09 3.79 -20.76
N VAL A 48 16.49 3.75 -21.95
CA VAL A 48 15.35 2.86 -22.25
C VAL A 48 15.77 1.39 -22.14
N ILE A 49 16.91 1.03 -22.72
CA ILE A 49 17.47 -0.34 -22.62
C ILE A 49 17.74 -0.71 -21.16
N SER A 50 18.35 0.20 -20.40
CA SER A 50 18.64 0.00 -18.98
C SER A 50 17.35 -0.24 -18.20
N ARG A 51 16.32 0.59 -18.42
CA ARG A 51 15.04 0.44 -17.73
C ARG A 51 14.30 -0.84 -18.11
N LEU A 52 14.29 -1.23 -19.39
CA LEU A 52 13.72 -2.52 -19.84
C LEU A 52 14.40 -3.72 -19.17
N LYS A 53 15.74 -3.70 -19.04
CA LYS A 53 16.48 -4.74 -18.31
C LYS A 53 16.08 -4.80 -16.83
N THR A 54 15.96 -3.64 -16.18
CA THR A 54 15.52 -3.51 -14.79
C THR A 54 14.10 -4.05 -14.58
N ILE A 55 13.14 -3.62 -15.39
CA ILE A 55 11.75 -4.13 -15.32
C ILE A 55 11.72 -5.64 -15.57
N LYS A 56 12.49 -6.14 -16.52
CA LYS A 56 12.57 -7.59 -16.76
C LYS A 56 13.07 -8.36 -15.53
N LYS A 57 14.05 -7.81 -14.80
CA LYS A 57 14.52 -8.36 -13.50
C LYS A 57 13.39 -8.32 -12.47
N TYR A 58 12.75 -7.17 -12.27
CA TYR A 58 11.66 -7.02 -11.29
C TYR A 58 10.51 -7.99 -11.57
N ARG A 59 10.13 -8.14 -12.83
CA ARG A 59 9.09 -9.09 -13.25
C ARG A 59 9.44 -10.54 -12.97
N LYS A 60 10.72 -10.90 -13.05
CA LYS A 60 11.18 -12.23 -12.62
C LYS A 60 10.97 -12.42 -11.12
N THR A 61 11.33 -11.43 -10.29
CA THR A 61 11.07 -11.46 -8.84
C THR A 61 9.56 -11.55 -8.56
N LEU A 62 8.75 -10.73 -9.22
CA LEU A 62 7.28 -10.75 -9.08
C LEU A 62 6.69 -12.13 -9.35
N LYS A 63 7.18 -12.86 -10.37
CA LYS A 63 6.74 -14.23 -10.65
C LYS A 63 7.07 -15.21 -9.54
N GLU A 64 8.18 -15.04 -8.84
CA GLU A 64 8.51 -15.87 -7.67
C GLU A 64 7.65 -15.50 -6.46
N LEU A 65 7.42 -14.21 -6.22
CA LEU A 65 6.53 -13.74 -5.15
C LEU A 65 5.11 -14.28 -5.33
N LYS A 66 4.58 -14.34 -6.56
CA LYS A 66 3.24 -14.86 -6.86
C LYS A 66 3.06 -16.35 -6.53
N LYS A 67 4.16 -17.10 -6.29
CA LYS A 67 4.11 -18.50 -5.87
C LYS A 67 4.01 -18.67 -4.35
N ILE A 68 4.24 -17.59 -3.59
CA ILE A 68 4.17 -17.63 -2.13
C ILE A 68 2.70 -17.80 -1.70
N PRO A 69 2.40 -18.65 -0.70
CA PRO A 69 1.04 -18.80 -0.19
C PRO A 69 0.45 -17.46 0.25
N TYR A 70 -0.73 -17.12 -0.27
CA TYR A 70 -1.41 -15.87 0.03
C TYR A 70 -2.06 -15.93 1.42
N ILE A 71 -1.56 -15.12 2.35
CA ILE A 71 -2.18 -14.90 3.66
C ILE A 71 -2.89 -13.55 3.62
N LYS A 72 -4.19 -13.57 3.31
CA LYS A 72 -5.01 -12.37 3.08
C LYS A 72 -4.90 -11.38 4.23
N GLN A 73 -4.62 -10.12 3.92
CA GLN A 73 -4.49 -9.06 4.93
C GLN A 73 -5.81 -8.87 5.69
N ARG A 74 -5.71 -8.51 6.97
CA ARG A 74 -6.86 -8.30 7.89
C ARG A 74 -7.67 -9.57 8.22
N THR A 75 -7.19 -10.77 7.91
CA THR A 75 -7.82 -12.02 8.41
C THR A 75 -7.22 -12.50 9.73
N ILE A 76 -7.89 -13.47 10.38
CA ILE A 76 -7.39 -14.09 11.61
C ILE A 76 -6.05 -14.78 11.37
N GLU A 77 -5.90 -15.50 10.25
CA GLU A 77 -4.67 -16.19 9.87
C GLU A 77 -3.50 -15.20 9.73
N TRP A 78 -3.78 -14.03 9.15
CA TRP A 78 -2.81 -12.95 9.03
C TRP A 78 -2.39 -12.39 10.39
N LEU A 79 -3.36 -12.14 11.28
CA LEU A 79 -3.08 -11.68 12.64
C LEU A 79 -2.25 -12.70 13.44
N GLU A 80 -2.59 -13.98 13.35
CA GLU A 80 -1.84 -15.07 14.00
C GLU A 80 -0.42 -15.19 13.45
N ALA A 81 -0.25 -15.15 12.12
CA ALA A 81 1.07 -15.22 11.49
C ALA A 81 2.00 -14.06 11.92
N ARG A 82 1.42 -12.90 12.23
CA ARG A 82 2.14 -11.72 12.74
C ARG A 82 2.52 -11.78 14.22
N LYS A 83 1.91 -12.65 15.04
CA LYS A 83 2.24 -12.72 16.48
C LYS A 83 3.69 -13.16 16.71
N ASN A 84 4.16 -14.10 15.91
CA ASN A 84 5.49 -14.70 16.06
C ASN A 84 6.57 -14.02 15.20
N ARG A 85 6.32 -12.78 14.74
CA ARG A 85 7.24 -12.03 13.86
C ARG A 85 7.18 -10.54 14.14
N LEU A 86 8.30 -9.85 14.00
CA LEU A 86 8.32 -8.41 13.79
C LEU A 86 7.87 -8.12 12.35
N THR A 87 7.01 -7.11 12.17
CA THR A 87 6.54 -6.70 10.86
C THR A 87 7.15 -5.37 10.45
N ALA A 88 7.35 -5.16 9.15
CA ALA A 88 7.97 -3.93 8.62
C ALA A 88 7.34 -2.62 9.16
N SER A 89 6.02 -2.57 9.37
CA SER A 89 5.31 -1.42 9.96
C SER A 89 5.77 -1.03 11.37
N ASP A 90 6.25 -2.02 12.13
CA ASP A 90 6.65 -1.87 13.53
C ASP A 90 8.18 -1.78 13.66
N LEU A 91 8.92 -1.91 12.54
CA LEU A 91 10.37 -2.00 12.53
C LEU A 91 11.03 -0.74 13.12
N SER A 92 10.54 0.45 12.75
CA SER A 92 11.09 1.71 13.26
C SER A 92 10.96 1.80 14.79
N ASP A 93 9.84 1.36 15.36
CA ASP A 93 9.60 1.38 16.80
C ASP A 93 10.41 0.30 17.53
N ALA A 94 10.63 -0.85 16.89
CA ALA A 94 11.44 -1.95 17.42
C ALA A 94 12.92 -1.57 17.56
N ILE A 95 13.51 -0.93 16.55
CA ILE A 95 14.97 -0.70 16.46
C ILE A 95 15.47 0.57 17.17
N LYS A 96 14.58 1.49 17.56
CA LYS A 96 14.95 2.75 18.23
C LYS A 96 15.38 2.59 19.70
N ASP A 97 15.22 1.39 20.26
CA ASP A 97 15.37 1.08 21.69
C ASP A 97 14.51 1.97 22.61
N GLY A 98 14.29 1.54 23.85
CA GLY A 98 13.50 2.29 24.84
C GLY A 98 12.03 1.88 24.95
N ALA A 99 11.19 2.79 25.47
CA ALA A 99 9.86 2.43 25.97
C ALA A 99 8.90 1.89 24.90
N ALA A 100 8.97 2.41 23.67
CA ALA A 100 8.15 1.93 22.55
C ALA A 100 8.59 0.51 22.11
N SER A 101 9.89 0.29 21.98
CA SER A 101 10.48 -1.02 21.68
C SER A 101 10.10 -2.05 22.76
N LEU A 102 10.24 -1.71 24.04
CA LEU A 102 9.85 -2.61 25.15
C LEU A 102 8.35 -2.91 25.17
N ALA A 103 7.49 -1.92 24.93
CA ALA A 103 6.05 -2.13 24.86
C ALA A 103 5.67 -3.06 23.70
N LEU A 104 6.30 -2.87 22.53
CA LEU A 104 6.12 -3.75 21.38
C LEU A 104 6.62 -5.17 21.68
N ALA A 105 7.77 -5.32 22.35
CA ALA A 105 8.31 -6.61 22.74
C ALA A 105 7.37 -7.37 23.67
N LYS A 106 6.82 -6.70 24.70
CA LYS A 106 5.81 -7.25 25.60
C LYS A 106 4.52 -7.64 24.89
N LYS A 107 4.07 -6.83 23.92
CA LYS A 107 2.92 -7.16 23.05
C LYS A 107 3.18 -8.43 22.24
N LYS A 108 4.36 -8.55 21.61
CA LYS A 108 4.75 -9.76 20.85
C LYS A 108 4.97 -10.99 21.75
N ALA A 109 5.32 -10.78 23.01
CA ALA A 109 5.43 -11.83 24.02
C ALA A 109 4.07 -12.26 24.61
N ASN A 110 2.94 -11.69 24.15
CA ASN A 110 1.59 -11.90 24.71
C ASN A 110 1.47 -11.58 26.21
N VAL A 111 2.34 -10.69 26.72
CA VAL A 111 2.30 -10.22 28.11
C VAL A 111 1.31 -9.06 28.27
N ILE A 112 1.04 -8.33 27.18
CA ILE A 112 0.06 -7.25 27.15
C ILE A 112 -1.15 -7.70 26.33
N ILE A 113 -2.35 -7.62 26.93
CA ILE A 113 -3.62 -7.88 26.24
C ILE A 113 -4.06 -6.59 25.54
N ASP A 114 -4.14 -6.62 24.21
CA ASP A 114 -4.52 -5.46 23.39
C ASP A 114 -6.02 -5.46 23.04
N ASN A 115 -6.79 -4.77 23.89
CA ASN A 115 -8.22 -4.58 23.70
C ASN A 115 -8.56 -3.36 22.82
N THR A 116 -7.57 -2.74 22.16
CA THR A 116 -7.82 -1.56 21.31
C THR A 116 -8.75 -1.93 20.16
N ASP A 117 -9.82 -1.14 19.99
CA ASP A 117 -10.67 -1.17 18.82
C ASP A 117 -10.10 -0.21 17.76
N TYR A 118 -9.24 -0.74 16.89
CA TYR A 118 -8.56 0.04 15.86
C TYR A 118 -9.52 0.56 14.78
N ASN A 119 -10.64 -0.13 14.53
CA ASN A 119 -11.62 0.26 13.53
C ASN A 119 -12.51 1.42 14.01
N ALA A 120 -12.65 1.59 15.33
CA ALA A 120 -13.30 2.77 15.92
C ALA A 120 -12.46 4.06 15.80
N ILE A 121 -11.16 3.94 15.45
CA ILE A 121 -10.23 5.07 15.40
C ILE A 121 -10.27 5.72 14.02
N LYS A 122 -10.82 6.95 13.95
CA LYS A 122 -11.13 7.65 12.69
C LYS A 122 -9.99 7.64 11.67
N PRO A 123 -8.72 7.99 11.99
CA PRO A 123 -7.67 7.98 10.98
C PRO A 123 -7.31 6.59 10.44
N LEU A 124 -7.42 5.54 11.27
CA LEU A 124 -7.14 4.17 10.84
C LEU A 124 -8.25 3.61 9.96
N LYS A 125 -9.51 3.89 10.34
CA LYS A 125 -10.68 3.60 9.52
C LYS A 125 -10.61 4.33 8.18
N TRP A 126 -10.24 5.61 8.19
CA TRP A 126 -10.06 6.41 6.97
C TRP A 126 -8.99 5.82 6.05
N GLY A 127 -7.80 5.52 6.59
CA GLY A 127 -6.72 4.91 5.82
C GLY A 127 -7.16 3.58 5.18
N THR A 128 -7.78 2.71 5.98
CA THR A 128 -8.30 1.40 5.54
C THR A 128 -9.34 1.55 4.42
N MET A 129 -10.27 2.49 4.56
CA MET A 129 -11.34 2.71 3.60
C MET A 129 -10.82 3.25 2.26
N PHE A 130 -9.87 4.18 2.29
CA PHE A 130 -9.36 4.86 1.09
C PHE A 130 -8.17 4.18 0.41
N GLU A 131 -7.54 3.18 1.03
CA GLU A 131 -6.41 2.44 0.46
C GLU A 131 -6.72 1.90 -0.95
N ALA A 132 -7.88 1.24 -1.12
CA ALA A 132 -8.31 0.72 -2.42
C ALA A 132 -8.58 1.82 -3.46
N MET A 133 -9.04 3.02 -3.03
CA MET A 133 -9.25 4.14 -3.95
C MET A 133 -7.94 4.78 -4.36
N ALA A 134 -6.97 4.91 -3.45
CA ALA A 134 -5.63 5.37 -3.77
C ALA A 134 -4.92 4.43 -4.75
N GLU A 135 -5.03 3.11 -4.56
CA GLU A 135 -4.50 2.12 -5.50
C GLU A 135 -5.11 2.27 -6.90
N ARG A 136 -6.44 2.37 -6.98
CA ARG A 136 -7.14 2.61 -8.25
C ARG A 136 -6.65 3.88 -8.93
N CYS A 137 -6.54 4.99 -8.20
CA CYS A 137 -6.09 6.26 -8.76
C CYS A 137 -4.64 6.14 -9.27
N TYR A 138 -3.77 5.42 -8.54
CA TYR A 138 -2.40 5.16 -8.96
C TYR A 138 -2.35 4.30 -10.23
N SER A 139 -3.15 3.24 -10.28
CA SER A 139 -3.30 2.37 -11.46
C SER A 139 -3.73 3.17 -12.69
N LYS A 140 -4.79 3.98 -12.57
CA LYS A 140 -5.31 4.85 -13.64
C LYS A 140 -4.25 5.83 -14.14
N LYS A 141 -3.53 6.50 -13.23
CA LYS A 141 -2.44 7.43 -13.55
C LYS A 141 -1.35 6.76 -14.39
N TYR A 142 -1.10 5.47 -14.18
CA TYR A 142 -0.08 4.69 -14.89
C TYR A 142 -0.68 3.70 -15.89
N CYS A 143 -1.59 4.19 -16.73
CA CYS A 143 -2.16 3.46 -17.87
C CYS A 143 -2.90 2.18 -17.46
N ASN A 144 -3.70 2.25 -16.39
CA ASN A 144 -4.46 1.13 -15.83
C ASN A 144 -3.57 -0.08 -15.52
N ILE A 145 -2.36 0.17 -15.01
CA ILE A 145 -1.45 -0.92 -14.66
C ILE A 145 -2.03 -1.74 -13.51
N ASN A 146 -2.02 -3.06 -13.69
CA ASN A 146 -2.49 -3.98 -12.67
C ASN A 146 -1.54 -3.97 -11.44
N ILE A 147 -2.14 -3.94 -10.25
CA ILE A 147 -1.46 -4.03 -8.96
C ILE A 147 -1.80 -5.40 -8.36
N ASN A 148 -0.78 -6.11 -7.91
CA ASN A 148 -0.92 -7.45 -7.36
C ASN A 148 -0.85 -7.39 -5.83
N GLU A 149 -1.84 -7.96 -5.15
CA GLU A 149 -1.87 -8.11 -3.69
C GLU A 149 -1.14 -9.39 -3.24
N PHE A 150 -0.45 -9.33 -2.09
CA PHE A 150 0.30 -10.47 -1.54
C PHE A 150 -0.03 -10.84 -0.10
N GLY A 151 -0.65 -9.92 0.67
CA GLY A 151 -0.85 -10.13 2.10
C GLY A 151 0.49 -10.23 2.85
N LEU A 152 0.59 -11.14 3.83
CA LEU A 152 1.84 -11.30 4.60
C LEU A 152 2.88 -12.17 3.88
N ILE A 153 4.02 -11.59 3.58
CA ILE A 153 5.22 -12.26 3.06
C ILE A 153 6.21 -12.44 4.21
N CYS A 154 6.57 -13.68 4.51
CA CYS A 154 7.59 -14.00 5.51
C CYS A 154 8.99 -13.87 4.88
N ASP A 155 9.93 -13.29 5.62
CA ASP A 155 11.33 -13.24 5.18
C ASP A 155 11.89 -14.67 5.07
N LYS A 156 12.49 -14.96 3.91
CA LYS A 156 13.11 -16.24 3.60
C LYS A 156 14.35 -16.53 4.46
N TYR A 157 15.05 -15.49 4.90
CA TYR A 157 16.32 -15.61 5.62
C TYR A 157 16.20 -15.27 7.11
N ASN A 158 15.11 -14.60 7.52
CA ASN A 158 14.84 -14.30 8.93
C ASN A 158 13.42 -14.73 9.36
N LYS A 159 13.32 -15.84 10.08
CA LYS A 159 12.03 -16.36 10.58
C LYS A 159 11.25 -15.40 11.48
N HIS A 160 11.92 -14.39 12.05
CA HIS A 160 11.35 -13.39 12.95
C HIS A 160 10.89 -12.13 12.23
N PHE A 161 11.01 -12.05 10.90
CA PHE A 161 10.63 -10.87 10.14
C PHE A 161 9.64 -11.19 9.02
N ALA A 162 8.75 -10.24 8.77
CA ALA A 162 7.77 -10.32 7.69
C ALA A 162 7.35 -8.92 7.23
N ALA A 163 6.83 -8.85 6.01
CA ALA A 163 6.32 -7.65 5.40
C ALA A 163 4.94 -7.90 4.79
N SER A 164 4.13 -6.84 4.68
CA SER A 164 2.87 -6.86 3.96
C SER A 164 2.91 -5.61 3.08
N PRO A 165 3.42 -5.68 1.84
CA PRO A 165 3.35 -4.54 0.93
C PRO A 165 1.89 -4.29 0.54
N ASP A 166 1.52 -3.03 0.33
CA ASP A 166 0.16 -2.69 -0.09
C ASP A 166 -0.12 -3.24 -1.51
N GLY A 167 0.89 -3.27 -2.38
CA GLY A 167 0.80 -3.96 -3.67
C GLY A 167 2.11 -3.96 -4.46
N ILE A 168 2.16 -4.72 -5.55
CA ILE A 168 3.27 -4.70 -6.51
C ILE A 168 2.70 -4.63 -7.93
N SER A 169 3.08 -3.59 -8.69
CA SER A 169 2.62 -3.40 -10.07
C SER A 169 3.11 -4.52 -10.99
N ASP A 170 2.48 -4.70 -12.14
CA ASP A 170 2.92 -5.69 -13.13
C ASP A 170 4.34 -5.46 -13.65
N ILE A 171 4.89 -4.25 -13.59
CA ILE A 171 6.30 -4.00 -13.91
C ILE A 171 7.25 -4.27 -12.72
N GLY A 172 6.71 -4.75 -11.60
CA GLY A 172 7.44 -5.17 -10.41
C GLY A 172 7.90 -4.03 -9.50
N ILE A 173 7.28 -2.85 -9.59
CA ILE A 173 7.49 -1.78 -8.62
C ILE A 173 6.49 -1.95 -7.48
N MET A 174 6.99 -1.99 -6.24
CA MET A 174 6.19 -2.06 -5.02
C MET A 174 5.50 -0.73 -4.76
N ILE A 175 4.35 -0.74 -4.11
CA ILE A 175 3.67 0.48 -3.64
C ILE A 175 3.42 0.41 -2.13
N GLU A 176 3.49 1.57 -1.50
CA GLU A 176 3.11 1.79 -0.10
C GLU A 176 2.22 3.03 -0.06
N ILE A 177 0.95 2.84 0.30
CA ILE A 177 -0.11 3.84 0.26
C ILE A 177 -0.36 4.38 1.66
N LYS A 178 -0.48 5.71 1.78
CA LYS A 178 -0.94 6.38 2.98
C LYS A 178 -1.98 7.43 2.61
N CYS A 179 -3.17 7.29 3.20
CA CYS A 179 -4.23 8.29 3.09
C CYS A 179 -4.30 9.05 4.41
N PRO A 180 -3.51 10.12 4.63
CA PRO A 180 -3.56 10.87 5.87
C PRO A 180 -4.96 11.45 6.10
N TYR A 181 -5.46 11.36 7.33
CA TYR A 181 -6.77 11.91 7.69
C TYR A 181 -6.76 13.43 7.86
N SER A 182 -5.65 13.97 8.35
CA SER A 182 -5.49 15.41 8.64
C SER A 182 -4.09 15.94 8.41
N ARG A 183 -3.06 15.08 8.45
CA ARG A 183 -1.67 15.48 8.22
C ARG A 183 -1.50 15.99 6.79
N LYS A 184 -0.81 17.11 6.62
CA LYS A 184 -0.49 17.66 5.30
C LYS A 184 0.51 16.78 4.55
N ILE A 185 0.30 16.69 3.25
CA ILE A 185 1.21 16.04 2.32
C ILE A 185 2.29 17.05 1.92
N ILE A 186 3.56 16.66 2.05
CA ILE A 186 4.71 17.49 1.70
C ILE A 186 5.52 16.73 0.65
N ASP A 187 5.63 17.31 -0.55
CA ASP A 187 6.45 16.73 -1.61
C ASP A 187 7.94 16.73 -1.21
N GLY A 188 8.65 15.66 -1.57
CA GLY A 188 10.05 15.43 -1.19
C GLY A 188 10.27 15.04 0.28
N PHE A 189 9.22 14.89 1.09
CA PHE A 189 9.32 14.42 2.47
C PHE A 189 8.61 13.07 2.67
N ILE A 190 9.33 12.11 3.24
CA ILE A 190 8.79 10.82 3.67
C ILE A 190 9.10 10.65 5.15
N PRO A 191 8.09 10.48 6.02
CA PRO A 191 8.30 10.25 7.45
C PRO A 191 9.30 9.10 7.70
N PRO A 192 10.29 9.26 8.60
CA PRO A 192 11.33 8.26 8.82
C PRO A 192 10.80 6.86 9.16
N LYS A 193 9.65 6.79 9.86
CA LYS A 193 8.97 5.53 10.17
C LYS A 193 8.56 4.78 8.90
N TYR A 194 8.01 5.48 7.91
CA TYR A 194 7.62 4.89 6.63
C TYR A 194 8.83 4.54 5.76
N GLN A 195 9.91 5.33 5.81
CA GLN A 195 11.16 4.94 5.13
C GLN A 195 11.69 3.60 5.66
N THR A 196 11.79 3.45 6.99
CA THR A 196 12.21 2.18 7.61
C THR A 196 11.28 1.02 7.23
N GLN A 197 9.97 1.27 7.20
CA GLN A 197 8.98 0.26 6.79
C GLN A 197 9.22 -0.19 5.34
N MET A 198 9.36 0.75 4.40
CA MET A 198 9.56 0.44 2.99
C MET A 198 10.89 -0.27 2.73
N GLN A 199 11.98 0.09 3.43
CA GLN A 199 13.25 -0.65 3.35
C GLN A 199 13.08 -2.11 3.80
N GLY A 200 12.32 -2.34 4.87
CA GLY A 200 12.00 -3.70 5.33
C GLY A 200 11.12 -4.48 4.33
N GLN A 201 10.13 -3.83 3.73
CA GLN A 201 9.29 -4.45 2.69
C GLN A 201 10.11 -4.79 1.43
N LEU A 202 10.94 -3.86 0.93
CA LEU A 202 11.82 -4.09 -0.22
C LEU A 202 12.78 -5.25 0.02
N ALA A 203 13.35 -5.35 1.22
CA ALA A 203 14.22 -6.46 1.61
C ALA A 203 13.50 -7.82 1.57
N VAL A 204 12.31 -7.91 2.19
CA VAL A 204 11.54 -9.16 2.26
C VAL A 204 11.04 -9.59 0.88
N CYS A 205 10.64 -8.64 0.05
CA CYS A 205 10.15 -8.89 -1.30
C CYS A 205 11.28 -9.11 -2.32
N GLU A 206 12.55 -8.93 -1.94
CA GLU A 206 13.71 -8.93 -2.84
C GLU A 206 13.54 -7.96 -4.04
N LEU A 207 12.93 -6.79 -3.79
CA LEU A 207 12.68 -5.73 -4.76
C LEU A 207 13.60 -4.53 -4.52
N ASP A 208 13.87 -3.77 -5.59
CA ASP A 208 14.80 -2.63 -5.53
C ASP A 208 14.09 -1.26 -5.48
N GLU A 209 12.78 -1.19 -5.76
CA GLU A 209 12.06 0.07 -5.96
C GLU A 209 10.63 0.03 -5.40
N CYS A 210 10.27 1.10 -4.69
CA CYS A 210 8.95 1.34 -4.14
C CYS A 210 8.46 2.74 -4.49
N HIS A 211 7.16 2.88 -4.78
CA HIS A 211 6.50 4.18 -4.74
C HIS A 211 5.78 4.36 -3.40
N TYR A 212 6.21 5.36 -2.66
CA TYR A 212 5.48 5.91 -1.53
C TYR A 212 4.40 6.85 -2.08
N ILE A 213 3.14 6.53 -1.79
CA ILE A 213 1.98 7.22 -2.34
C ILE A 213 1.20 7.85 -1.19
N GLU A 214 1.01 9.17 -1.26
CA GLU A 214 0.12 9.87 -0.35
C GLU A 214 -1.06 10.46 -1.09
N CYS A 215 -2.27 10.18 -0.62
CA CYS A 215 -3.50 10.68 -1.24
C CYS A 215 -4.31 11.52 -0.26
N GLU A 216 -4.65 12.73 -0.69
CA GLU A 216 -5.65 13.55 -0.04
C GLU A 216 -7.00 13.35 -0.73
N PHE A 217 -8.00 12.92 0.03
CA PHE A 217 -9.37 12.76 -0.43
C PHE A 217 -10.28 13.76 0.28
N LYS A 218 -11.17 14.40 -0.49
CA LYS A 218 -12.27 15.19 0.05
C LYS A 218 -13.55 14.36 -0.01
N THR A 219 -14.28 14.33 1.09
CA THR A 219 -15.62 13.72 1.16
C THR A 219 -16.70 14.78 1.24
N TYR A 220 -17.87 14.49 0.67
CA TYR A 220 -19.02 15.39 0.63
C TYR A 220 -20.18 14.82 1.44
N ASN A 221 -20.96 15.69 2.08
CA ASN A 221 -22.04 15.26 2.98
C ASN A 221 -23.31 14.89 2.21
N THR A 222 -23.50 15.48 1.04
CA THR A 222 -24.67 15.25 0.19
C THR A 222 -24.27 14.99 -1.26
N GLU A 223 -25.11 14.27 -1.98
CA GLU A 223 -24.97 14.02 -3.42
C GLU A 223 -24.94 15.32 -4.23
N LEU A 224 -25.80 16.29 -3.89
CA LEU A 224 -25.84 17.59 -4.55
C LEU A 224 -24.50 18.33 -4.42
N GLU A 225 -23.97 18.42 -3.19
CA GLU A 225 -22.66 19.05 -2.93
C GLU A 225 -21.55 18.35 -3.72
N PHE A 226 -21.60 17.02 -3.81
CA PHE A 226 -20.63 16.24 -4.58
C PHE A 226 -20.68 16.57 -6.08
N ILE A 227 -21.87 16.52 -6.68
CA ILE A 227 -22.08 16.78 -8.12
C ILE A 227 -21.61 18.20 -8.47
N GLU A 228 -21.89 19.19 -7.62
CA GLU A 228 -21.44 20.58 -7.83
C GLU A 228 -19.91 20.77 -7.74
N ASN A 229 -19.18 19.80 -7.17
CA ASN A 229 -17.73 19.89 -6.95
C ASN A 229 -16.89 18.95 -7.83
N ILE A 230 -17.52 18.21 -8.74
CA ILE A 230 -16.86 17.39 -9.76
C ILE A 230 -17.06 17.99 -11.14
N THR A 231 -16.12 17.73 -12.04
CA THR A 231 -16.27 18.00 -13.48
C THR A 231 -16.26 16.67 -14.22
N GLU A 232 -17.37 16.30 -14.83
CA GLU A 232 -17.44 15.07 -15.64
C GLU A 232 -16.60 15.18 -16.91
N ASN A 233 -16.14 14.04 -17.44
CA ASN A 233 -15.27 13.96 -18.63
C ASN A 233 -14.01 14.83 -18.50
N SER A 234 -13.45 14.89 -17.29
CA SER A 234 -12.23 15.63 -16.97
C SER A 234 -11.21 14.73 -16.28
N ASP A 235 -10.06 15.29 -15.90
CA ASP A 235 -9.04 14.59 -15.11
C ASP A 235 -9.45 14.39 -13.62
N ASP A 236 -10.61 14.90 -13.21
CA ASP A 236 -11.14 14.64 -11.88
C ASP A 236 -11.31 13.12 -11.66
N ILE A 237 -10.79 12.62 -10.53
CA ILE A 237 -11.00 11.24 -10.10
C ILE A 237 -11.90 11.25 -8.87
N PHE A 238 -13.05 10.62 -8.98
CA PHE A 238 -14.09 10.61 -7.97
C PHE A 238 -14.81 9.27 -7.90
N GLY A 239 -15.62 9.08 -6.87
CA GLY A 239 -16.39 7.87 -6.71
C GLY A 239 -17.32 7.87 -5.51
N ILE A 240 -17.94 6.71 -5.28
CA ILE A 240 -18.81 6.48 -4.14
C ILE A 240 -18.36 5.20 -3.41
N ILE A 241 -18.27 5.29 -2.09
CA ILE A 241 -18.06 4.15 -1.20
C ILE A 241 -19.36 3.91 -0.43
N ALA A 242 -19.84 2.67 -0.42
CA ALA A 242 -20.89 2.24 0.49
C ALA A 242 -20.25 1.55 1.69
N GLU A 243 -20.38 2.16 2.87
CA GLU A 243 -19.87 1.65 4.14
C GLU A 243 -20.98 0.91 4.90
N TYR A 244 -20.72 -0.35 5.25
CA TYR A 244 -21.58 -1.19 6.07
C TYR A 244 -20.93 -1.36 7.44
N ASN A 245 -21.70 -1.15 8.50
CA ASN A 245 -21.28 -1.51 9.85
C ASN A 245 -21.77 -2.92 10.15
N ILE A 246 -20.85 -3.88 10.20
CA ILE A 246 -21.13 -5.31 10.41
C ILE A 246 -20.73 -5.76 11.82
N SER A 247 -20.60 -4.81 12.75
CA SER A 247 -20.21 -5.09 14.13
C SER A 247 -21.23 -6.00 14.82
N GLU A 248 -20.75 -7.06 15.45
CA GLU A 248 -21.56 -7.89 16.34
C GLU A 248 -21.60 -7.32 17.78
N GLU A 249 -22.72 -7.48 18.47
CA GLU A 249 -22.89 -7.01 19.84
C GLU A 249 -21.81 -7.62 20.77
N GLY A 250 -21.13 -6.75 21.53
CA GLY A 250 -20.05 -7.16 22.44
C GLY A 250 -18.71 -7.47 21.77
N LYS A 251 -18.57 -7.32 20.44
CA LYS A 251 -17.29 -7.45 19.72
C LYS A 251 -16.70 -6.09 19.32
N LYS A 252 -15.47 -6.10 18.80
CA LYS A 252 -14.80 -4.91 18.24
C LYS A 252 -15.54 -4.44 16.99
N THR A 253 -15.48 -3.14 16.71
CA THR A 253 -16.10 -2.54 15.55
C THR A 253 -15.56 -3.16 14.26
N GLU A 254 -16.45 -3.47 13.31
CA GLU A 254 -16.08 -3.99 12.01
C GLU A 254 -16.87 -3.29 10.89
N TYR A 255 -16.16 -2.97 9.81
CA TYR A 255 -16.72 -2.29 8.66
C TYR A 255 -16.39 -3.05 7.39
N GLU A 256 -17.33 -3.03 6.46
CA GLU A 256 -17.15 -3.52 5.11
C GLU A 256 -17.47 -2.41 4.10
N TYR A 257 -16.73 -2.42 2.98
CA TYR A 257 -16.78 -1.37 1.98
C TYR A 257 -17.06 -1.95 0.61
N LEU A 258 -18.06 -1.40 -0.07
CA LEU A 258 -18.22 -1.55 -1.52
C LEU A 258 -17.80 -0.25 -2.20
N TYR A 259 -17.15 -0.38 -3.34
CA TYR A 259 -16.63 0.74 -4.11
C TYR A 259 -17.34 0.80 -5.46
N SER A 260 -17.73 1.98 -5.92
CA SER A 260 -18.19 2.20 -7.29
C SER A 260 -17.15 1.72 -8.31
N ASP A 261 -17.52 1.50 -9.56
CA ASP A 261 -16.53 1.35 -10.63
C ASP A 261 -15.86 2.69 -10.97
N ASP A 262 -14.76 2.63 -11.72
CA ASP A 262 -14.08 3.84 -12.21
C ASP A 262 -14.82 4.38 -13.43
N SER A 263 -15.16 5.67 -13.40
CA SER A 263 -15.71 6.41 -14.52
C SER A 263 -15.55 7.90 -14.26
N ASP A 264 -15.39 8.67 -15.33
CA ASP A 264 -15.44 10.13 -15.37
C ASP A 264 -16.86 10.69 -15.55
N VAL A 265 -17.87 9.82 -15.56
CA VAL A 265 -19.30 10.18 -15.65
C VAL A 265 -20.01 9.72 -14.38
N TYR A 266 -20.64 10.67 -13.68
CA TYR A 266 -21.28 10.46 -12.38
C TYR A 266 -22.35 9.36 -12.43
N GLN A 267 -23.17 9.36 -13.47
CA GLN A 267 -24.27 8.39 -13.57
C GLN A 267 -23.77 6.94 -13.57
N PHE A 268 -22.65 6.65 -14.27
CA PHE A 268 -22.07 5.30 -14.27
C PHE A 268 -21.46 4.94 -12.91
N VAL A 269 -20.83 5.91 -12.22
CA VAL A 269 -20.37 5.74 -10.84
C VAL A 269 -21.54 5.40 -9.92
N TYR A 270 -22.65 6.12 -10.02
CA TYR A 270 -23.84 5.90 -9.21
C TYR A 270 -24.52 4.55 -9.48
N ASP A 271 -24.74 4.21 -10.76
CA ASP A 271 -25.40 2.96 -11.15
C ASP A 271 -24.57 1.73 -10.75
N SER A 272 -23.23 1.82 -10.87
CA SER A 272 -22.33 0.72 -10.47
C SER A 272 -22.40 0.45 -8.96
N ILE A 273 -22.35 1.49 -8.12
CA ILE A 273 -22.45 1.28 -6.66
C ILE A 273 -23.83 0.76 -6.27
N LYS A 274 -24.91 1.29 -6.87
CA LYS A 274 -26.27 0.79 -6.62
C LYS A 274 -26.43 -0.67 -7.00
N THR A 275 -25.87 -1.09 -8.14
CA THR A 275 -25.89 -2.49 -8.59
C THR A 275 -25.16 -3.39 -7.59
N LYS A 276 -23.98 -2.98 -7.11
CA LYS A 276 -23.23 -3.73 -6.10
C LYS A 276 -23.98 -3.82 -4.77
N MET A 277 -24.63 -2.74 -4.33
CA MET A 277 -25.45 -2.71 -3.11
C MET A 277 -26.70 -3.59 -3.22
N ALA A 278 -27.33 -3.68 -4.39
CA ALA A 278 -28.54 -4.49 -4.59
C ALA A 278 -28.32 -5.98 -4.29
N SER A 279 -27.07 -6.46 -4.40
CA SER A 279 -26.69 -7.83 -4.02
C SER A 279 -26.65 -8.08 -2.50
N ARG A 280 -26.80 -7.05 -1.67
CA ARG A 280 -26.62 -7.07 -0.20
C ARG A 280 -27.87 -6.69 0.59
N SER A 281 -28.99 -7.35 0.31
CA SER A 281 -30.30 -7.23 0.99
C SER A 281 -30.34 -6.45 2.33
N ASN A 282 -31.18 -5.41 2.40
CA ASN A 282 -31.71 -4.74 3.61
C ASN A 282 -30.74 -4.09 4.63
N GLU A 283 -29.44 -3.99 4.37
CA GLU A 283 -28.55 -3.22 5.25
C GLU A 283 -28.43 -1.75 4.78
N ASN A 284 -28.69 -0.82 5.70
CA ASN A 284 -28.53 0.62 5.43
C ASN A 284 -27.05 0.99 5.39
N ALA A 285 -26.46 0.96 4.20
CA ALA A 285 -25.11 1.47 3.99
C ALA A 285 -25.06 3.00 4.10
N LYS A 286 -23.98 3.52 4.69
CA LYS A 286 -23.63 4.93 4.58
C LYS A 286 -22.92 5.17 3.24
N LEU A 287 -23.48 6.03 2.39
CA LEU A 287 -22.80 6.49 1.18
C LEU A 287 -21.78 7.59 1.51
N ILE A 288 -20.59 7.44 0.95
CA ILE A 288 -19.48 8.38 1.09
C ILE A 288 -19.08 8.76 -0.33
N TYR A 289 -19.44 9.98 -0.72
CA TYR A 289 -19.05 10.59 -1.97
C TYR A 289 -17.67 11.21 -1.80
N TRP A 290 -16.74 10.91 -2.70
CA TRP A 290 -15.36 11.34 -2.57
C TRP A 290 -14.77 11.83 -3.89
N LYS A 291 -13.81 12.76 -3.78
CA LYS A 291 -12.96 13.24 -4.86
C LYS A 291 -11.51 13.20 -4.42
N LEU A 292 -10.62 12.73 -5.28
CA LEU A 292 -9.18 12.84 -5.09
C LEU A 292 -8.77 14.31 -5.27
N ILE A 293 -8.13 14.89 -4.26
CA ILE A 293 -7.63 16.27 -4.30
C ILE A 293 -6.18 16.30 -4.74
N THR A 294 -5.35 15.41 -4.19
CA THR A 294 -3.93 15.35 -4.51
C THR A 294 -3.42 13.92 -4.35
N MET A 295 -2.55 13.51 -5.27
CA MET A 295 -1.75 12.30 -5.16
C MET A 295 -0.28 12.67 -5.29
N ASN A 296 0.46 12.54 -4.19
CA ASN A 296 1.91 12.66 -4.16
C ASN A 296 2.54 11.28 -4.31
N ILE A 297 3.56 11.15 -5.15
CA ILE A 297 4.24 9.88 -5.42
C ILE A 297 5.75 10.11 -5.35
N GLN A 298 6.40 9.49 -4.37
CA GLN A 298 7.83 9.59 -4.17
C GLN A 298 8.49 8.22 -4.35
N GLN A 299 9.56 8.16 -5.13
CA GLN A 299 10.30 6.91 -5.35
C GLN A 299 11.29 6.65 -4.22
N VAL A 300 11.27 5.44 -3.68
CA VAL A 300 12.17 4.94 -2.65
C VAL A 300 12.93 3.75 -3.22
N ASN A 301 14.26 3.87 -3.26
CA ASN A 301 15.14 2.79 -3.70
C ASN A 301 15.64 1.99 -2.50
N PHE A 302 15.84 0.69 -2.70
CA PHE A 302 16.39 -0.16 -1.66
C PHE A 302 17.83 0.23 -1.34
N ASN A 303 18.11 0.51 -0.07
CA ASN A 303 19.42 0.86 0.44
C ASN A 303 20.03 -0.35 1.15
N LYS A 304 20.74 -1.17 0.38
CA LYS A 304 21.36 -2.41 0.89
C LYS A 304 22.27 -2.17 2.10
N LYS A 305 23.06 -1.08 2.09
CA LYS A 305 23.99 -0.77 3.18
C LYS A 305 23.26 -0.41 4.47
N GLU A 306 22.17 0.35 4.37
CA GLU A 306 21.32 0.66 5.52
C GLU A 306 20.60 -0.59 6.05
N TRP A 307 20.15 -1.45 5.15
CA TRP A 307 19.51 -2.72 5.51
C TRP A 307 20.46 -3.67 6.24
N GLU A 308 21.71 -3.79 5.79
CA GLU A 308 22.76 -4.59 6.45
C GLU A 308 22.98 -4.16 7.92
N ASN A 309 22.85 -2.87 8.22
CA ASN A 309 22.94 -2.35 9.59
C ASN A 309 21.65 -2.56 10.40
N THR A 310 20.51 -2.73 9.73
CA THR A 310 19.19 -2.90 10.36
C THR A 310 18.91 -4.35 10.71
N LEU A 311 19.39 -5.30 9.89
CA LEU A 311 19.13 -6.72 10.06
C LEU A 311 19.53 -7.29 11.44
N PRO A 312 20.71 -6.98 12.03
CA PRO A 312 21.06 -7.44 13.38
C PRO A 312 20.08 -6.95 14.46
N LYS A 313 19.57 -5.73 14.33
CA LYS A 313 18.66 -5.11 15.30
C LYS A 313 17.30 -5.81 15.38
N ILE A 314 16.88 -6.46 14.30
CA ILE A 314 15.67 -7.29 14.29
C ILE A 314 15.83 -8.49 15.23
N ASN A 315 17.01 -9.13 15.20
CA ASN A 315 17.31 -10.27 16.06
C ASN A 315 17.51 -9.83 17.52
N GLU A 316 18.18 -8.70 17.75
CA GLU A 316 18.28 -8.11 19.09
C GLU A 316 16.90 -7.78 19.68
N PHE A 317 16.02 -7.19 18.88
CA PHE A 317 14.63 -6.97 19.28
C PHE A 317 13.92 -8.30 19.58
N TRP A 318 14.12 -9.33 18.77
CA TRP A 318 13.48 -10.62 19.02
C TRP A 318 13.97 -11.29 20.31
N ASN A 319 15.26 -11.16 20.66
CA ASN A 319 15.76 -11.60 21.95
C ASN A 319 15.03 -10.90 23.12
N LYS A 320 14.76 -9.59 23.00
CA LYS A 320 13.93 -8.86 23.98
C LYS A 320 12.51 -9.43 24.09
N VAL A 321 11.92 -9.88 22.99
CA VAL A 321 10.61 -10.56 22.99
C VAL A 321 10.69 -11.86 23.79
N GLU A 322 11.72 -12.67 23.55
CA GLU A 322 11.94 -13.94 24.26
C GLU A 322 12.13 -13.70 25.77
N ASP A 323 12.93 -12.70 26.16
CA ASP A 323 13.12 -12.32 27.57
C ASP A 323 11.80 -11.89 28.24
N CYS A 324 10.91 -11.25 27.48
CA CYS A 324 9.61 -10.83 27.99
C CYS A 324 8.65 -12.00 28.23
N ARG A 325 8.81 -13.17 27.60
CA ARG A 325 7.85 -14.29 27.71
C ARG A 325 7.71 -14.84 29.13
N GLY A 326 8.70 -14.64 29.99
CA GLY A 326 8.65 -15.02 31.41
C GLY A 326 7.96 -14.01 32.33
N LEU A 327 7.53 -12.85 31.82
CA LEU A 327 6.92 -11.79 32.62
C LEU A 327 5.44 -12.09 32.92
N PRO A 328 4.91 -11.62 34.07
CA PRO A 328 3.50 -11.74 34.39
C PRO A 328 2.65 -10.89 33.43
N ILE A 329 1.45 -11.37 33.10
CA ILE A 329 0.51 -10.65 32.24
C ILE A 329 0.19 -9.28 32.84
N GLU A 330 0.36 -8.23 32.04
CA GLU A 330 0.05 -6.85 32.39
C GLU A 330 -1.31 -6.44 31.81
N ASN A 331 -2.28 -6.18 32.69
CA ASN A 331 -3.54 -5.52 32.31
C ASN A 331 -3.30 -4.01 32.21
N LYS A 332 -2.58 -3.56 31.17
CA LYS A 332 -2.43 -2.14 30.88
C LYS A 332 -3.46 -1.68 29.86
N THR A 333 -4.15 -0.59 30.18
CA THR A 333 -4.88 0.18 29.18
C THR A 333 -3.89 0.64 28.11
N PRO A 334 -4.14 0.38 26.82
CA PRO A 334 -3.28 0.86 25.75
C PRO A 334 -3.08 2.38 25.87
N LYS A 335 -1.85 2.87 25.73
CA LYS A 335 -1.59 4.31 25.59
C LYS A 335 -2.30 4.83 24.33
N LYS A 336 -2.70 6.10 24.36
CA LYS A 336 -3.29 6.81 23.20
C LYS A 336 -2.41 6.57 21.97
N ILE A 337 -3.00 6.16 20.85
CA ILE A 337 -2.27 5.98 19.58
C ILE A 337 -1.72 7.35 19.17
N THR A 338 -0.40 7.44 19.04
CA THR A 338 0.28 8.62 18.50
C THR A 338 0.36 8.46 16.99
N PHE A 339 -0.27 9.38 16.27
CA PHE A 339 -0.12 9.49 14.82
C PHE A 339 1.14 10.29 14.49
N ILE A 340 1.65 10.14 13.26
CA ILE A 340 2.73 11.00 12.78
C ILE A 340 2.18 12.43 12.74
N GLU A 341 2.84 13.33 13.48
CA GLU A 341 2.45 14.74 13.57
C GLU A 341 2.76 15.46 12.26
N ASP A 342 2.10 16.61 12.05
CA ASP A 342 2.57 17.58 11.07
C ASP A 342 3.89 18.15 11.58
N ASP A 343 4.98 17.99 10.82
CA ASP A 343 6.28 18.59 11.15
C ASP A 343 6.23 20.12 11.14
#